data_AF-A0A7X0KY03-F1
#
_entry.id   AF-A0A7X0KY03-F1
#
_cell.length_a   1.000
_cell.length_b   1.000
_cell.length_c   1.000
_cell.angle_alpha   90.00
_cell.angle_beta   90.00
_cell.angle_gamma   90.00
#
_symmetry.space_group_name_H-M   'P 1'
#
loop_
_entity.id
_entity.type
_entity.pdbx_description
1 polymer ?
#
loop_
_entity_poly.entity_id
_entity_poly.type
_entity_poly.pdbx_seq_one_letter_code
_entity_poly.pdbx_strand_id
1 'polypeptide(L)' 'MSEPVDLILLDEPTNHLSPMLTEQLEEALASYQGALVVVTHDRRLRAAFTGARLELAGGRRVSPAG' A
#
# COMPACT_ATOMS: atom_id res chain seq x y z
N MET A 1 -12.89 -21.50 5.33
CA MET A 1 -12.30 -20.81 4.17
C MET A 1 -12.63 -19.34 4.33
N SER A 2 -11.65 -18.44 4.29
CA SER A 2 -11.94 -17.00 4.34
C SER A 2 -12.60 -16.59 3.02
N GLU A 3 -13.66 -15.79 3.10
CA GLU A 3 -14.25 -15.16 1.90
C GLU A 3 -13.21 -14.24 1.23
N PRO A 4 -13.26 -14.09 -0.10
CA PRO A 4 -12.38 -13.17 -0.80
C PRO A 4 -12.65 -11.74 -0.30
N VAL A 5 -11.59 -11.09 0.16
CA VAL A 5 -11.64 -9.69 0.58
C VAL A 5 -11.45 -8.82 -0.65
N ASP A 6 -12.38 -7.90 -0.91
CA ASP A 6 -12.33 -6.99 -2.06
C ASP A 6 -11.47 -5.73 -1.81
N LEU A 7 -11.29 -5.34 -0.54
CA LEU A 7 -10.54 -4.16 -0.12
C LEU A 7 -9.71 -4.42 1.13
N ILE A 8 -8.41 -4.13 1.06
CA ILE A 8 -7.50 -4.11 2.19
C ILE A 8 -7.13 -2.66 2.53
N LEU A 9 -7.27 -2.29 3.80
CA LEU A 9 -6.86 -1.01 4.39
C LEU A 9 -5.75 -1.27 5.40
N LEU A 10 -4.56 -0.73 5.17
CA LEU A 10 -3.39 -0.89 6.05
C LEU A 10 -2.88 0.47 6.50
N ASP A 11 -2.66 0.62 7.80
CA ASP A 11 -2.03 1.78 8.41
C ASP A 11 -0.70 1.38 9.05
N GLU A 12 0.41 1.88 8.49
CA GLU A 12 1.79 1.56 8.86
C GLU A 12 2.06 0.04 9.00
N PRO A 13 1.82 -0.78 7.95
CA PRO A 13 1.83 -2.23 8.07
C PRO A 13 3.23 -2.85 8.25
N THR A 14 4.28 -2.08 7.99
CA THR A 14 5.68 -2.49 8.18
C THR A 14 6.21 -2.15 9.57
N ASN A 15 5.42 -1.47 10.40
CA ASN A 15 5.84 -1.10 11.74
C ASN A 15 6.06 -2.36 12.59
N HIS A 16 7.14 -2.36 13.37
CA HIS A 16 7.59 -3.50 14.19
C HIS A 16 7.87 -4.81 13.42
N LEU A 17 7.85 -4.80 12.08
CA LEU A 17 8.27 -5.95 11.28
C LEU A 17 9.79 -6.01 11.13
N SER A 18 10.31 -7.23 11.11
CA SER A 18 11.69 -7.44 10.68
C SER A 18 11.79 -7.21 9.15
N PRO A 19 12.98 -6.87 8.62
CA PRO A 19 13.16 -6.65 7.19
C PRO A 19 12.65 -7.80 6.32
N MET A 20 12.88 -9.05 6.74
CA MET A 20 12.41 -10.25 6.04
C MET A 20 10.87 -10.32 5.98
N LEU A 21 10.18 -9.98 7.08
CA LEU A 21 8.71 -10.01 7.11
C LEU A 21 8.12 -8.87 6.28
N THR A 22 8.80 -7.71 6.23
CA THR A 22 8.43 -6.62 5.33
C THR A 22 8.50 -7.05 3.86
N GLU A 23 9.56 -7.75 3.45
CA GLU A 23 9.71 -8.26 2.07
C GLU A 23 8.59 -9.27 1.73
N GLN A 24 8.28 -10.20 2.65
CA GLN A 24 7.18 -11.15 2.46
C GLN A 24 5.81 -10.45 2.35
N LEU A 25 5.59 -9.41 3.14
CA LEU A 25 4.38 -8.61 3.06
C LEU A 25 4.29 -7.88 1.71
N GLU A 26 5.38 -7.28 1.25
CA GLU A 26 5.44 -6.60 -0.06
C GLU A 26 5.11 -7.56 -1.20
N GLU A 27 5.68 -8.77 -1.20
CA GLU A 27 5.40 -9.82 -2.20
C GLU A 27 3.92 -10.27 -2.16
N ALA A 28 3.36 -10.48 -0.97
CA ALA A 28 1.96 -10.85 -0.82
C ALA A 28 1.02 -9.76 -1.37
N LEU A 29 1.28 -8.49 -1.02
CA LEU A 29 0.49 -7.35 -1.48
C LEU A 29 0.60 -7.15 -3.00
N ALA A 30 1.76 -7.42 -3.61
CA ALA A 30 1.94 -7.34 -5.05
C ALA A 30 1.09 -8.37 -5.83
N SER A 31 0.78 -9.51 -5.21
CA SER A 31 -0.06 -10.56 -5.80
C SER A 31 -1.57 -10.35 -5.57
N TYR A 32 -1.94 -9.43 -4.68
CA TYR A 32 -3.33 -9.22 -4.28
C TYR A 32 -4.15 -8.61 -5.43
N GLN A 33 -5.27 -9.26 -5.77
CA GLN A 33 -6.11 -8.90 -6.92
C GLN A 33 -7.25 -7.92 -6.56
N GLY A 34 -7.40 -7.55 -5.28
CA GLY A 34 -8.40 -6.58 -4.82
C GLY A 34 -7.86 -5.15 -4.76
N ALA A 35 -8.65 -4.24 -4.20
CA ALA A 35 -8.24 -2.87 -3.96
C ALA A 35 -7.36 -2.77 -2.69
N LEU A 36 -6.24 -2.07 -2.79
CA LEU A 36 -5.32 -1.89 -1.67
C LEU A 36 -5.14 -0.40 -1.36
N VAL A 37 -5.39 -0.01 -0.11
CA VAL A 37 -5.13 1.33 0.42
C VAL A 37 -4.13 1.20 1.56
N VAL A 38 -2.94 1.77 1.38
CA VAL A 38 -1.85 1.72 2.37
C VAL A 38 -1.44 3.12 2.79
N VAL A 39 -1.35 3.34 4.09
CA VAL A 39 -0.62 4.45 4.70
C VAL A 39 0.73 3.90 5.17
N THR A 40 1.83 4.50 4.72
CA THR A 40 3.18 4.05 5.12
C THR A 40 4.19 5.18 5.05
N HIS A 41 5.17 5.14 5.95
CA HIS A 41 6.41 5.91 5.84
C HIS A 41 7.53 5.18 5.06
N ASP A 42 7.31 3.94 4.63
CA ASP A 42 8.31 3.13 3.92
C ASP A 42 8.50 3.60 2.46
N ARG A 43 9.76 3.93 2.11
CA ARG A 43 10.11 4.38 0.76
C ARG A 43 10.15 3.24 -0.26
N ARG A 44 10.47 2.01 0.16
CA ARG A 44 10.52 0.82 -0.72
C ARG A 44 9.12 0.43 -1.15
N LEU A 45 8.20 0.30 -0.21
CA LEU A 45 6.79 0.00 -0.51
C LEU A 45 6.17 1.07 -1.42
N ARG A 46 6.48 2.36 -1.19
CA ARG A 46 6.08 3.46 -2.09
C ARG A 46 6.67 3.37 -3.50
N ALA A 47 7.92 2.91 -3.64
CA ALA A 47 8.59 2.78 -4.93
C ALA A 47 8.16 1.52 -5.70
N ALA A 48 7.79 0.45 -4.98
CA ALA A 48 7.30 -0.79 -5.53
C ALA A 48 5.85 -0.67 -6.06
N PHE A 49 5.09 0.34 -5.62
CA PHE A 49 3.71 0.55 -6.05
C PHE A 49 3.62 0.93 -7.53
N THR A 50 3.02 0.07 -8.33
CA THR A 50 2.83 0.26 -9.78
C THR A 50 1.42 0.69 -10.18
N GLY A 51 0.50 0.78 -9.22
CA GLY A 51 -0.89 1.14 -9.44
C GLY A 51 -1.13 2.64 -9.70
N ALA A 52 -2.40 3.02 -9.82
CA ALA A 52 -2.79 4.42 -9.97
C ALA A 52 -2.44 5.22 -8.70
N ARG A 53 -1.62 6.26 -8.85
CA ARG A 53 -1.24 7.16 -7.75
C ARG A 53 -2.22 8.33 -7.64
N LEU A 54 -2.80 8.50 -6.45
CA LEU A 54 -3.65 9.63 -6.10
C LEU A 54 -2.96 10.44 -5.00
N GLU A 55 -2.74 11.73 -5.23
CA GLU A 55 -2.24 12.63 -4.20
C GLU A 55 -3.39 13.45 -3.62
N LEU A 56 -3.44 13.58 -2.29
CA LEU A 56 -4.49 14.30 -1.58
C LEU A 56 -3.88 15.43 -0.75
N ALA A 57 -4.46 16.64 -0.82
CA ALA A 57 -4.15 17.75 0.08
C ALA A 57 -5.46 18.34 0.61
N GLY A 58 -5.57 18.48 1.94
CA GLY A 58 -6.79 19.00 2.58
C GLY A 58 -8.05 18.19 2.24
N GLY A 59 -7.92 16.87 2.08
CA GLY A 59 -9.04 15.99 1.72
C GLY A 59 -9.48 16.04 0.25
N ARG A 60 -8.74 16.73 -0.63
CA ARG A 60 -9.04 16.82 -2.07
C ARG A 60 -7.91 16.25 -2.89
N ARG A 61 -8.24 15.62 -4.03
CA ARG A 61 -7.26 15.24 -5.05
C ARG A 61 -6.50 16.47 -5.52
N VAL A 62 -5.17 16.38 -5.47
CA VAL A 62 -4.29 17.33 -6.14
C VAL A 62 -3.71 16.67 -7.39
N SER A 63 -3.64 17.43 -8.48
CA SER A 63 -2.90 17.01 -9.66
C SER A 63 -1.41 17.15 -9.36
N PRO A 64 -0.56 16.21 -9.80
CA PRO A 64 0.89 16.42 -9.74
C PRO A 64 1.20 17.74 -10.44
N ALA A 65 1.92 18.65 -9.78
CA ALA A 65 2.48 19.80 -10.47
C ALA A 65 3.40 19.26 -11.57
N GLY A 66 3.11 19.62 -12.82
CA GLY A 66 3.90 19.22 -13.98
C GLY A 66 5.34 19.70 -13.89
#